data_AF-A0AA40VVA0-F1
#
_entry.id   AF-A0AA40VVA0-F1
#
_cell.length_a   1.000
_cell.length_b   1.000
_cell.length_c   1.000
_cell.angle_alpha   90.00
_cell.angle_beta   90.00
_cell.angle_gamma   90.00
#
_symmetry.space_group_name_H-M   'P 1'
#
loop_
_entity.id
_entity.type
_entity.pdbx_description
1 polymer ?
#
loop_
_entity_poly.entity_id
_entity_poly.type
_entity_poly.pdbx_seq_one_letter_code
_entity_poly.pdbx_strand_id
1 'polypeptide(L)'
;MCTVIRQEIRKIRKPHYCWGCVQKFPPGTQMEYVFGNWDGEVSDCYWCLDCSRFVDAIYKHTKLYSDCCEGLEFGEVRTLKADPHYYKIPEIVFTEVGLPYPSLANTDEDSAA
;
A
#
# COMPACT_ATOMS: atom_id res chain seq x y z
N MET A 1 -15.66 15.19 -4.35
CA MET A 1 -16.14 13.79 -4.48
C MET A 1 -15.06 12.97 -5.18
N CYS A 2 -14.51 11.96 -4.50
CA CYS A 2 -13.47 11.12 -5.10
C CYS A 2 -14.08 9.95 -5.85
N THR A 3 -13.47 9.58 -6.96
CA THR A 3 -13.98 8.50 -7.81
C THR A 3 -12.83 7.85 -8.55
N VAL A 4 -12.69 6.54 -8.37
CA VAL A 4 -11.78 5.73 -9.18
C VAL A 4 -12.41 5.57 -10.57
N ILE A 5 -11.72 6.08 -11.58
CA ILE A 5 -12.15 6.00 -12.98
C ILE A 5 -11.59 4.74 -13.63
N ARG A 6 -10.34 4.37 -13.28
CA ARG A 6 -9.68 3.19 -13.83
C ARG A 6 -8.74 2.58 -12.80
N GLN A 7 -8.82 1.26 -12.65
CA GLN A 7 -7.95 0.45 -11.81
C GLN A 7 -7.57 -0.82 -12.55
N GLU A 8 -6.28 -1.07 -12.73
CA GLU A 8 -5.78 -2.27 -13.44
C GLU A 8 -4.35 -2.62 -13.01
N ILE A 9 -4.03 -3.91 -13.05
CA ILE A 9 -2.64 -4.37 -12.95
C ILE A 9 -1.98 -4.19 -14.32
N ARG A 10 -0.88 -3.44 -14.36
CA ARG A 10 -0.14 -3.21 -15.60
C ARG A 10 1.37 -3.29 -15.41
N LYS A 11 2.06 -3.62 -16.50
CA LYS A 11 3.52 -3.62 -16.56
C LYS A 11 4.02 -2.20 -16.80
N ILE A 12 4.79 -1.64 -15.87
CA ILE A 12 5.30 -0.27 -15.98
C ILE A 12 6.38 -0.14 -17.04
N ARG A 13 6.45 1.01 -17.72
CA ARG A 13 7.39 1.27 -18.84
C ARG A 13 8.56 2.18 -18.46
N LYS A 14 8.47 2.89 -17.34
CA LYS A 14 9.51 3.74 -16.75
C LYS A 14 9.60 3.44 -15.24
N PRO A 15 10.66 3.82 -14.53
CA PRO A 15 10.69 3.64 -13.08
C PRO A 15 9.56 4.42 -12.42
N HIS A 16 8.89 3.83 -11.42
CA HIS A 16 7.86 4.49 -10.64
C HIS A 16 8.10 4.30 -9.14
N TYR A 17 7.65 5.26 -8.35
CA TYR A 17 7.54 5.13 -6.91
C TYR A 17 6.17 4.54 -6.57
N CYS A 18 6.15 3.55 -5.68
CA CYS A 18 4.91 3.06 -5.12
C CYS A 18 4.31 4.12 -4.19
N TRP A 19 3.02 4.40 -4.35
CA TRP A 19 2.28 5.34 -3.51
C TRP A 19 2.31 4.92 -2.04
N GLY A 20 2.09 3.64 -1.75
CA GLY A 20 2.05 3.14 -0.37
C GLY A 20 3.40 3.08 0.34
N CYS A 21 4.42 2.47 -0.26
CA CYS A 21 5.70 2.22 0.43
C CYS A 21 6.85 3.14 0.02
N VAL A 22 6.65 4.03 -0.95
CA VAL A 22 7.67 4.95 -1.48
C VAL A 22 8.88 4.23 -2.12
N GLN A 23 8.86 2.91 -2.26
CA GLN A 23 9.93 2.18 -2.95
C GLN A 23 9.87 2.44 -4.45
N LYS A 24 11.05 2.54 -5.07
CA LYS A 24 11.20 2.70 -6.52
C LYS A 24 11.25 1.33 -7.19
N PHE A 25 10.38 1.13 -8.17
CA PHE A 25 10.32 -0.11 -8.96
C PHE A 25 10.86 0.12 -10.39
N PRO A 26 11.63 -0.83 -10.95
CA PRO A 26 12.20 -0.70 -12.28
C PRO A 26 11.15 -0.89 -13.38
N PRO A 27 11.42 -0.43 -14.61
CA PRO A 27 10.60 -0.75 -15.78
C PRO A 27 10.42 -2.27 -15.91
N GLY A 28 9.22 -2.69 -16.31
CA GLY A 28 8.89 -4.09 -16.45
C GLY A 28 8.29 -4.76 -15.21
N THR A 29 8.25 -4.08 -14.06
CA THR A 29 7.52 -4.56 -12.89
C THR A 29 6.01 -4.49 -13.09
N GLN A 30 5.27 -5.45 -12.53
CA GLN A 30 3.82 -5.38 -12.42
C GLN A 30 3.43 -4.52 -11.23
N MET A 31 2.65 -3.47 -11.47
CA MET A 31 2.11 -2.59 -10.45
C MET A 31 0.63 -2.36 -10.74
N GLU A 32 -0.15 -2.17 -9.68
CA GLU A 32 -1.51 -1.67 -9.83
C GLU A 32 -1.44 -0.18 -10.18
N TYR A 33 -2.20 0.19 -11.20
CA TYR A 33 -2.42 1.56 -11.61
C TYR A 33 -3.81 1.97 -11.21
N VAL A 34 -3.90 3.10 -10.51
CA VAL A 34 -5.16 3.72 -10.13
C VAL A 34 -5.21 5.11 -10.74
N PHE A 35 -6.30 5.44 -11.40
CA PHE A 35 -6.57 6.75 -11.97
C PHE A 35 -7.97 7.17 -11.56
N GLY A 36 -8.08 8.39 -11.05
CA GLY A 36 -9.33 8.87 -10.50
C GLY A 36 -9.37 10.37 -10.37
N ASN A 37 -10.51 10.83 -9.88
CA ASN A 37 -10.69 12.17 -9.37
C ASN A 37 -10.52 12.10 -7.83
N TRP A 38 -9.63 12.92 -7.29
CA TRP A 38 -9.32 13.03 -5.87
C TRP A 38 -9.69 14.46 -5.46
N ASP A 39 -10.92 14.58 -4.99
CA ASP A 39 -11.53 15.85 -4.57
C ASP A 39 -11.39 17.03 -5.54
N GLY A 40 -11.71 16.77 -6.81
CA GLY A 40 -11.67 17.74 -7.90
C GLY A 40 -10.39 17.67 -8.73
N GLU A 41 -9.35 17.00 -8.24
CA GLU A 41 -8.09 16.84 -8.97
C GLU A 41 -7.99 15.46 -9.63
N VAL A 42 -7.84 15.44 -10.95
CA VAL A 42 -7.65 14.19 -11.69
C VAL A 42 -6.17 13.82 -11.66
N SER A 43 -5.84 12.71 -11.00
CA SER A 43 -4.47 12.21 -10.93
C SER A 43 -4.41 10.68 -10.94
N ASP A 44 -3.22 10.16 -11.26
CA ASP A 44 -2.90 8.75 -11.19
C ASP A 44 -1.84 8.43 -10.15
N CYS A 45 -1.91 7.22 -9.62
CA CYS A 45 -0.90 6.66 -8.74
C CYS A 45 -0.61 5.19 -9.08
N TYR A 46 0.54 4.72 -8.60
CA TYR A 46 1.01 3.36 -8.81
C TYR A 46 1.24 2.69 -7.47
N TRP A 47 0.75 1.47 -7.33
CA TRP A 47 0.89 0.66 -6.13
C TRP A 47 1.63 -0.63 -6.46
N CYS A 48 2.64 -0.99 -5.65
CA CYS A 48 3.19 -2.33 -5.75
C CYS A 48 2.16 -3.33 -5.23
N LEU A 49 2.19 -4.56 -5.77
CA LEU A 49 1.18 -5.57 -5.45
C LEU A 49 1.08 -5.88 -3.95
N ASP A 50 2.19 -5.78 -3.22
CA ASP A 50 2.20 -5.99 -1.77
C ASP A 50 1.45 -4.88 -1.02
N CYS A 51 1.59 -3.63 -1.47
CA CYS A 51 0.83 -2.52 -0.89
C CYS A 51 -0.63 -2.60 -1.30
N SER A 52 -0.94 -2.88 -2.57
CA SER A 52 -2.33 -3.08 -3.02
C SER A 52 -3.06 -4.14 -2.19
N ARG A 53 -2.43 -5.30 -1.98
CA ARG A 53 -3.01 -6.39 -1.16
C ARG A 53 -3.19 -6.00 0.29
N PHE A 54 -2.21 -5.30 0.85
CA PHE A 54 -2.27 -4.82 2.23
C PHE A 54 -3.45 -3.87 2.42
N VAL A 55 -3.61 -2.92 1.50
CA VAL A 55 -4.67 -1.94 1.51
C VAL A 55 -6.05 -2.58 1.28
N ASP A 56 -6.16 -3.49 0.32
CA ASP A 56 -7.38 -4.31 0.10
C ASP A 56 -7.80 -5.08 1.37
N ALA A 57 -6.82 -5.62 2.09
CA ALA A 57 -7.08 -6.36 3.32
C ALA A 57 -7.58 -5.42 4.44
N ILE A 58 -6.98 -4.23 4.58
CA ILE A 58 -7.48 -3.21 5.52
C ILE A 58 -8.91 -2.80 5.15
N TYR A 59 -9.17 -2.47 3.89
CA TYR A 59 -10.49 -2.06 3.41
C TYR A 59 -11.58 -3.12 3.67
N LYS A 60 -11.27 -4.41 3.51
CA LYS A 60 -12.21 -5.50 3.75
C LYS A 60 -12.51 -5.73 5.23
N HIS A 61 -11.50 -5.58 6.10
CA HIS A 61 -11.61 -5.95 7.51
C HIS A 61 -11.87 -4.78 8.44
N THR A 62 -11.63 -3.55 7.99
CA THR A 62 -11.90 -2.35 8.77
C THR A 62 -12.90 -1.48 8.02
N LYS A 63 -14.06 -1.24 8.63
CA LYS A 63 -15.01 -0.18 8.18
C LYS A 63 -14.41 1.23 8.26
N LEU A 64 -13.15 1.36 8.69
CA LEU A 64 -12.43 2.61 8.94
C LEU A 64 -12.07 3.36 7.66
N TYR A 65 -12.14 2.72 6.50
CA TYR A 65 -11.76 3.34 5.24
C TYR A 65 -12.85 3.10 4.17
N SER A 66 -14.11 3.48 4.39
CA SER A 66 -15.13 3.23 3.35
C SER A 66 -15.07 4.19 2.15
N ASP A 67 -14.40 5.34 2.28
CA ASP A 67 -14.32 6.36 1.24
C ASP A 67 -12.90 6.52 0.70
N CYS A 68 -12.74 6.50 -0.63
CA CYS A 68 -11.42 6.65 -1.26
C CYS A 68 -10.82 8.05 -1.10
N CYS A 69 -11.60 9.02 -0.56
CA CYS A 69 -11.12 10.34 -0.16
C CYS A 69 -10.38 10.38 1.18
N GLU A 70 -10.65 9.42 2.08
CA GLU A 70 -9.95 9.27 3.36
C GLU A 70 -8.92 8.12 3.30
N GLY A 71 -8.56 7.71 2.07
CA GLY A 71 -7.61 6.63 1.81
C GLY A 71 -6.18 6.98 2.22
N LEU A 72 -5.34 5.96 2.27
CA LEU A 72 -3.95 6.07 2.70
C LEU A 72 -3.14 7.10 1.88
N GLU A 73 -2.46 7.99 2.59
CA GLU A 73 -1.58 9.00 2.04
C GLU A 73 -0.29 8.41 1.45
N PHE A 74 0.43 9.23 0.68
CA PHE A 74 1.70 8.84 0.09
C PHE A 74 2.71 8.43 1.17
N GLY A 75 3.13 7.17 1.12
CA GLY A 75 4.08 6.59 2.05
C GLY A 75 3.47 5.99 3.32
N GLU A 76 2.15 6.07 3.50
CA GLU A 76 1.53 5.67 4.75
C GLU A 76 1.61 4.16 5.01
N VAL A 77 1.64 3.33 3.96
CA VAL A 77 1.87 1.88 4.12
C VAL A 77 3.28 1.61 4.68
N ARG A 78 4.26 2.47 4.38
CA ARG A 78 5.61 2.34 4.96
C ARG A 78 5.58 2.58 6.46
N THR A 79 4.87 3.61 6.92
CA THR A 79 4.74 3.94 8.35
C THR A 79 3.91 2.90 9.10
N LEU A 80 2.79 2.45 8.53
CA LEU A 80 1.97 1.40 9.12
C LEU A 80 2.74 0.08 9.28
N LYS A 81 3.58 -0.27 8.30
CA LYS A 81 4.46 -1.44 8.41
C LYS A 81 5.60 -1.26 9.43
N ALA A 82 5.92 -0.03 9.83
CA ALA A 82 7.01 0.27 10.76
C ALA A 82 6.53 0.44 12.22
N ASP A 83 5.22 0.61 12.46
CA ASP A 83 4.69 0.79 13.81
C ASP A 83 4.56 -0.56 14.55
N PRO A 84 5.23 -0.74 15.71
CA PRO A 84 5.16 -1.98 16.50
C PRO A 84 3.78 -2.23 17.14
N HIS A 85 2.94 -1.21 17.32
CA HIS A 85 1.56 -1.35 17.80
C HIS A 85 0.57 -1.71 16.69
N TYR A 86 0.98 -1.61 15.43
CA TYR A 86 0.19 -2.02 14.27
C TYR A 86 -0.18 -3.51 14.31
N TYR A 87 0.62 -4.33 15.00
CA TYR A 87 0.48 -5.79 15.15
C TYR A 87 -0.83 -6.27 15.81
N LYS A 88 -1.71 -5.40 16.30
CA LYS A 88 -3.04 -5.80 16.80
C LYS A 88 -4.15 -5.85 15.72
N ILE A 89 -3.94 -5.21 14.57
CA ILE A 89 -4.84 -5.25 13.41
C ILE A 89 -4.57 -6.45 12.45
N PRO A 90 -3.36 -7.06 12.31
CA PRO A 90 -3.09 -8.01 11.23
C PRO A 90 -3.26 -9.48 11.66
N GLU A 91 -3.36 -9.82 12.94
CA GLU A 91 -3.45 -11.22 13.39
C GLU A 91 -4.73 -11.91 12.85
N ILE A 92 -5.81 -11.14 12.72
CA ILE A 92 -7.10 -11.58 12.16
C ILE A 92 -7.06 -11.59 10.62
N VAL A 93 -6.25 -10.74 9.99
CA VAL A 93 -6.26 -10.51 8.54
C VAL A 93 -5.30 -11.44 7.79
N PHE A 94 -4.17 -11.82 8.37
CA PHE A 94 -3.17 -12.66 7.68
C PHE A 94 -3.42 -14.17 7.82
N THR A 95 -4.20 -14.60 8.82
CA THR A 95 -4.55 -16.02 9.03
C THR A 95 -5.59 -16.54 8.04
N GLU A 96 -6.47 -15.68 7.52
CA GLU A 96 -7.51 -16.09 6.56
C GLU A 96 -7.05 -16.07 5.09
N VAL A 97 -6.03 -15.28 4.74
CA VAL A 97 -5.63 -15.03 3.34
C VAL A 97 -4.38 -15.82 2.92
N GLY A 98 -3.76 -16.57 3.85
CA GLY A 98 -2.63 -17.47 3.54
C GLY A 98 -1.39 -16.77 2.99
N LEU A 99 -1.25 -15.46 3.24
CA LEU A 99 -0.08 -14.70 2.80
C LEU A 99 1.04 -14.84 3.84
N PRO A 100 2.30 -15.08 3.41
CA PRO A 100 3.43 -15.06 4.33
C PRO A 100 3.50 -13.66 4.95
N TYR A 101 3.58 -13.64 6.29
CA TYR A 101 3.94 -12.43 7.00
C TYR A 101 5.22 -11.87 6.35
N PRO A 102 5.31 -10.57 6.05
CA PRO A 102 6.59 -10.01 5.64
C PRO A 102 7.57 -10.31 6.78
N SER A 103 8.57 -11.16 6.51
CA SER A 103 9.60 -11.44 7.49
C SER A 103 10.19 -10.10 7.89
N LEU A 104 10.07 -9.74 9.16
CA LEU A 104 10.83 -8.65 9.75
C LEU A 104 12.29 -8.96 9.46
N ALA A 105 12.82 -8.39 8.37
CA ALA A 105 14.25 -8.35 8.16
C ALA A 105 14.76 -7.39 9.23
N ASN A 106 15.32 -7.99 10.28
CA ASN A 106 16.04 -7.30 11.33
C ASN A 106 16.95 -6.23 10.72
N THR A 107 16.79 -5.00 11.18
CA THR A 107 17.90 -4.06 11.19
C THR A 107 18.27 -3.87 12.65
N ASP A 108 18.96 -4.88 13.18
CA ASP A 108 19.96 -4.63 14.21
C ASP A 108 21.06 -3.83 13.52
N GLU A 109 21.23 -2.56 13.89
CA GLU A 109 22.49 -1.77 13.84
C GLU A 109 22.18 -0.29 14.08
N ASP A 110 22.17 0.11 15.35
CA ASP A 110 23.03 1.20 15.87
C ASP A 110 22.62 1.57 17.30
N SER A 111 23.23 0.91 18.28
CA SER A 111 23.39 1.42 19.64
C SER A 111 24.75 0.96 20.14
N ALA A 112 25.79 1.44 19.46
CA ALA A 112 27.14 1.53 19.99
C ALA A 112 27.42 3.01 20.31
N ALA A 113 27.27 3.38 21.59
CA ALA A 113 27.99 4.45 22.26
C ALA A 113 27.79 4.31 23.78
#